data_AF-A0AAV8YBC6-F1
#
_entry.id   AF-A0AAV8YBC6-F1
#
_cell.length_a   1.000
_cell.length_b   1.000
_cell.length_c   1.000
_cell.angle_alpha   90.00
_cell.angle_beta   90.00
_cell.angle_gamma   90.00
#
_symmetry.space_group_name_H-M   'P 1'
#
loop_
_entity.id
_entity.type
_entity.pdbx_description
1 polymer ?
#
loop_
_entity_poly.entity_id
_entity_poly.type
_entity_poly.pdbx_seq_one_letter_code
_entity_poly.pdbx_strand_id
1 'polypeptide(L)'
;MQPIAYLVKEAVPNYLSTLPIPDSIGGWFRLGFKDWLALIPPTAAAAGFTYITYRAFCPHGRPQPDQKINQNLGMKWPYCDGAHGTHNNETGDNVGPLIVERKK
;
A
#
# COMPACT_ATOMS: atom_id res chain seq x y z
N MET A 1 0.98 17.80 28.78
CA MET A 1 0.74 17.88 27.32
C MET A 1 -0.28 18.98 26.99
N GLN A 2 -0.03 20.22 27.45
CA GLN A 2 -0.88 21.38 27.13
C GLN A 2 -0.51 22.15 25.84
N PRO A 3 0.73 22.11 25.28
CA PRO A 3 1.09 23.03 24.19
C PRO A 3 0.53 22.61 22.82
N ILE A 4 0.33 21.31 22.58
CA ILE A 4 -0.16 20.82 21.27
C ILE A 4 -1.63 21.19 21.06
N ALA A 5 -2.46 21.04 22.10
CA ALA A 5 -3.88 21.41 22.04
C ALA A 5 -4.08 22.93 21.84
N TYR A 6 -3.21 23.76 22.42
CA TYR A 6 -3.25 25.21 22.23
C TYR A 6 -2.83 25.62 20.81
N LEU A 7 -1.73 25.05 20.30
CA LEU A 7 -1.24 25.32 18.94
C LEU A 7 -2.26 24.94 17.86
N VAL A 8 -2.96 23.83 18.05
CA VAL A 8 -4.00 23.40 17.10
C VAL A 8 -5.27 24.25 17.21
N LYS A 9 -5.61 24.76 18.39
CA LYS A 9 -6.78 25.63 18.58
C LYS A 9 -6.56 27.07 18.09
N GLU A 10 -5.35 27.62 18.18
CA GLU A 10 -5.07 28.98 17.70
C GLU A 10 -4.67 29.05 16.22
N ALA A 11 -3.99 28.04 15.67
CA ALA A 11 -3.53 28.07 14.28
C ALA A 11 -4.61 27.63 13.27
N VAL A 12 -5.75 27.13 13.73
CA VAL A 12 -6.78 26.54 12.88
C VAL A 12 -8.10 27.31 13.02
N PRO A 13 -8.76 27.69 11.92
CA PRO A 13 -10.01 28.43 11.97
C PRO A 13 -11.09 27.66 12.75
N ASN A 14 -12.03 28.42 13.35
CA ASN A 14 -13.18 28.00 14.17
C ASN A 14 -14.08 26.86 13.61
N TYR A 15 -13.77 26.34 12.43
CA TYR A 15 -14.41 25.18 11.84
C TYR A 15 -13.95 23.83 12.42
N LEU A 16 -12.74 23.74 12.99
CA LEU A 16 -12.21 22.48 13.55
C LEU A 16 -12.28 22.41 15.09
N SER A 17 -12.88 23.40 15.75
CA SER A 17 -13.06 23.44 17.22
C SER A 17 -14.09 22.44 17.75
N THR A 18 -14.91 21.84 16.86
CA THR A 18 -15.96 20.88 17.21
C THR A 18 -15.50 19.42 17.10
N LEU A 19 -14.22 19.16 16.77
CA LEU A 19 -13.71 17.80 16.78
C LEU A 19 -13.55 17.31 18.23
N PRO A 20 -14.01 16.09 18.57
CA PRO A 20 -13.82 15.48 19.88
C PRO A 20 -12.36 15.05 20.03
N ILE A 21 -11.46 16.01 20.19
CA ILE A 21 -10.05 15.75 20.47
C ILE A 21 -9.93 15.51 21.97
N PRO A 22 -9.49 14.32 22.40
CA PRO A 22 -9.40 14.00 23.82
C PRO A 22 -8.32 14.87 24.49
N ASP A 23 -8.68 15.52 25.59
CA ASP A 23 -7.80 16.43 26.36
C ASP A 23 -6.65 15.69 27.10
N SER A 24 -6.60 14.35 27.03
CA SER A 24 -5.61 13.53 27.72
C SER A 24 -5.37 12.18 27.02
N ILE A 25 -4.09 11.86 26.80
CA ILE A 25 -3.62 10.51 26.38
C ILE A 25 -4.01 9.43 27.43
N GLY A 26 -4.31 9.83 28.67
CA GLY A 26 -4.77 8.94 29.74
C GLY A 26 -6.25 8.50 29.63
N GLY A 27 -7.05 9.08 28.74
CA GLY A 27 -8.43 8.64 28.48
C GLY A 27 -8.52 7.30 27.75
N TRP A 28 -7.46 6.89 27.06
CA TRP A 28 -7.36 5.64 26.32
C TRP A 28 -7.39 4.39 27.23
N PHE A 29 -6.99 4.54 28.50
CA PHE A 29 -6.95 3.45 29.49
C PHE A 29 -8.22 3.36 30.35
N ARG A 30 -9.24 4.19 30.09
CA ARG A 30 -10.54 4.15 30.79
C ARG A 30 -11.67 3.49 30.00
N LEU A 31 -11.41 2.99 28.79
CA LEU A 31 -12.40 2.25 28.01
C LEU A 31 -12.69 0.90 28.67
N GLY A 32 -13.98 0.58 28.87
CA GLY A 32 -14.39 -0.76 29.26
C GLY A 32 -14.13 -1.75 28.12
N PHE A 33 -14.04 -3.04 28.43
CA PHE A 33 -13.78 -4.12 27.46
C PHE A 33 -14.70 -4.06 26.21
N LYS A 34 -15.95 -3.63 26.39
CA LYS A 34 -16.93 -3.47 25.30
C LYS A 34 -16.61 -2.33 24.35
N ASP A 35 -16.13 -1.19 24.86
CA ASP A 35 -15.75 -0.03 24.05
C ASP A 35 -14.45 -0.29 23.28
N TRP A 36 -13.54 -1.05 23.89
CA TRP A 36 -12.32 -1.49 23.22
C TRP A 36 -12.63 -2.42 22.03
N LEU A 37 -13.59 -3.33 22.20
CA LEU A 37 -14.04 -4.21 21.12
C LEU A 37 -14.75 -3.44 19.99
N ALA A 38 -15.58 -2.45 20.33
CA ALA A 38 -16.28 -1.60 19.36
C ALA A 38 -15.32 -0.72 18.53
N LEU A 39 -14.10 -0.49 19.04
CA LEU A 39 -13.08 0.29 18.34
C LEU A 39 -12.29 -0.55 17.32
N ILE A 40 -12.34 -1.89 17.40
CA ILE A 40 -11.61 -2.77 16.48
C ILE A 40 -12.05 -2.58 15.03
N PRO A 41 -13.35 -2.60 14.66
CA PRO A 41 -13.77 -2.45 13.28
C PRO A 41 -13.34 -1.13 12.60
N PRO A 42 -13.56 0.06 13.19
CA PRO A 42 -13.13 1.31 12.56
C PRO A 42 -11.60 1.42 12.50
N THR A 43 -10.88 0.91 13.50
CA THR A 43 -9.41 0.92 13.50
C THR A 43 -8.84 0.00 12.44
N ALA A 44 -9.38 -1.22 12.30
CA ALA A 44 -8.98 -2.16 11.26
C ALA A 44 -9.27 -1.59 9.87
N ALA A 45 -10.41 -0.93 9.67
CA ALA A 45 -10.75 -0.28 8.41
C ALA A 45 -9.78 0.86 8.07
N ALA A 46 -9.48 1.74 9.03
CA ALA A 46 -8.53 2.84 8.84
C ALA A 46 -7.11 2.33 8.56
N ALA A 47 -6.65 1.31 9.29
CA ALA A 47 -5.36 0.67 9.08
C ALA A 47 -5.29 0.00 7.69
N GLY A 48 -6.33 -0.73 7.30
CA GLY A 48 -6.43 -1.36 5.99
C GLY A 48 -6.40 -0.34 4.85
N PHE A 49 -7.18 0.73 4.95
CA PHE A 49 -7.19 1.80 3.94
C PHE A 49 -5.84 2.50 3.81
N THR A 50 -5.19 2.80 4.95
CA THR A 50 -3.85 3.39 4.98
C THR A 50 -2.81 2.44 4.37
N TYR A 51 -2.91 1.15 4.64
CA TYR A 51 -2.02 0.15 4.07
C TYR A 51 -2.20 0.00 2.55
N ILE A 52 -3.45 -0.03 2.07
CA ILE A 52 -3.76 -0.13 0.64
C ILE A 52 -3.24 1.11 -0.10
N THR A 53 -3.51 2.31 0.42
CA THR A 53 -3.02 3.57 -0.19
C THR A 53 -1.50 3.64 -0.18
N TYR A 54 -0.83 3.23 0.90
CA TYR A 54 0.62 3.13 0.94
C TYR A 54 1.16 2.19 -0.15
N ARG A 55 0.60 0.99 -0.32
CA ARG A 55 1.06 0.04 -1.36
C ARG A 55 0.77 0.53 -2.78
N ALA A 56 -0.34 1.25 -2.98
CA ALA A 56 -0.72 1.77 -4.29
C ALA A 56 0.21 2.92 -4.73
N PHE A 57 0.49 3.86 -3.83
CA PHE A 57 1.17 5.12 -4.18
C PHE A 57 2.66 5.16 -3.82
N CYS A 58 3.13 4.43 -2.80
CA CYS A 58 4.54 4.38 -2.46
C CYS A 58 5.26 3.22 -3.19
N PRO A 59 6.26 3.51 -4.05
CA PRO A 59 6.98 2.46 -4.79
C PRO A 59 7.73 1.48 -3.87
N HIS A 60 8.16 1.92 -2.69
CA HIS A 60 8.78 1.07 -1.67
C HIS A 60 7.82 0.05 -1.01
N GLY A 61 6.51 0.27 -1.09
CA GLY A 61 5.48 -0.62 -0.54
C GLY A 61 4.95 -1.65 -1.55
N ARG A 62 5.44 -1.60 -2.79
CA ARG A 62 5.07 -2.58 -3.82
C ARG A 62 5.67 -3.94 -3.44
N PRO A 63 4.94 -5.05 -3.64
CA PRO A 63 5.56 -6.36 -3.49
C PRO A 63 6.75 -6.44 -4.44
N GLN A 64 7.86 -7.01 -3.98
CA GLN A 64 8.98 -7.30 -4.87
C GLN A 64 8.46 -8.21 -5.99
N PRO A 65 8.77 -7.93 -7.26
CA PRO A 65 8.43 -8.85 -8.34
C PRO A 65 9.07 -10.21 -8.05
N ASP A 66 8.35 -11.31 -8.31
CA ASP A 66 8.90 -12.66 -8.12
C ASP A 66 10.16 -12.77 -9.02
N GLN A 67 11.33 -12.87 -8.39
CA GLN A 67 12.63 -12.99 -9.06
C GLN A 67 12.99 -14.44 -9.36
N LYS A 68 11.99 -15.33 -9.52
CA LYS A 68 12.21 -16.63 -10.14
C LYS A 68 12.57 -16.45 -11.60
N ILE A 69 13.84 -16.14 -11.85
CA ILE A 69 14.44 -16.33 -13.15
C ILE A 69 14.44 -17.84 -13.42
N ASN A 70 13.89 -18.24 -14.56
CA ASN A 70 14.11 -19.59 -15.03
C ASN A 70 15.62 -19.75 -15.29
N GLN A 71 16.33 -20.44 -14.39
CA GLN A 71 17.76 -20.71 -14.54
C GLN A 71 18.05 -21.57 -15.78
N ASN A 72 17.04 -22.27 -16.30
CA ASN A 72 17.06 -22.82 -17.65
C ASN A 72 16.63 -21.71 -18.62
N LEU A 73 17.48 -20.69 -18.79
CA LEU A 73 17.40 -19.80 -19.94
C LEU A 73 17.34 -20.72 -21.17
N GLY A 74 16.17 -20.84 -21.78
CA GLY A 74 15.94 -21.70 -22.93
C GLY A 74 17.05 -21.40 -23.93
N MET A 75 17.69 -22.44 -24.48
CA MET A 75 18.92 -22.35 -25.28
C MET A 75 18.82 -21.51 -26.56
N LYS A 76 17.72 -20.77 -26.76
CA LYS A 76 17.42 -19.93 -27.92
C LYS A 76 17.63 -18.43 -27.69
N TRP A 77 17.96 -17.96 -26.49
CA TRP A 77 18.31 -16.54 -26.31
C TRP A 77 19.47 -16.17 -27.26
N PRO A 78 19.36 -15.09 -28.07
CA PRO A 78 18.47 -13.92 -27.94
C PRO A 78 17.12 -14.00 -28.66
N TYR A 79 16.75 -15.13 -29.27
CA TYR A 79 15.50 -15.31 -29.96
C TYR A 79 14.34 -15.69 -29.02
N CYS A 80 13.13 -15.32 -29.41
CA CYS A 80 11.92 -15.69 -28.69
C CYS A 80 11.70 -17.21 -28.70
N ASP A 81 11.51 -17.79 -27.52
CA ASP A 81 11.19 -19.21 -27.30
C ASP A 81 9.76 -19.43 -26.78
N GLY A 82 9.00 -18.35 -26.56
CA GLY A 82 7.63 -18.38 -26.02
C GLY A 82 7.53 -18.26 -24.50
N ALA A 83 8.65 -18.20 -23.75
CA ALA A 83 8.63 -18.17 -22.28
C ALA A 83 7.86 -16.96 -21.68
N HIS A 84 7.79 -15.85 -22.41
CA HIS A 84 7.04 -14.65 -22.01
C HIS A 84 5.53 -14.93 -21.78
N GLY A 85 4.95 -15.93 -22.45
CA GLY A 85 3.54 -16.29 -22.25
C GLY A 85 3.24 -16.86 -20.87
N THR A 86 4.09 -17.75 -20.37
CA THR A 86 3.99 -18.30 -19.01
C THR A 86 4.24 -17.20 -17.97
N HIS A 87 5.28 -16.40 -18.18
CA HIS A 87 5.59 -15.24 -17.32
C HIS A 87 4.40 -14.28 -17.20
N ASN A 88 3.77 -13.88 -18.30
CA ASN A 88 2.60 -12.99 -18.30
C ASN A 88 1.41 -13.59 -17.53
N ASN A 89 1.17 -14.90 -17.64
CA ASN A 89 0.08 -15.57 -16.92
C ASN A 89 0.33 -15.60 -15.40
N GLU A 90 1.54 -15.96 -14.98
CA GLU A 90 1.89 -16.08 -13.55
C GLU A 90 2.00 -14.73 -12.85
N THR A 91 2.49 -13.71 -13.53
CA THR A 91 2.79 -12.40 -12.94
C THR A 91 1.75 -11.32 -13.24
N GLY A 92 0.87 -11.54 -14.22
CA GLY A 92 -0.06 -10.51 -14.73
C GLY A 92 0.63 -9.44 -15.57
N ASP A 93 1.83 -9.72 -16.08
CA ASP A 93 2.60 -8.85 -16.96
C ASP A 93 2.13 -8.95 -18.43
N ASN A 94 2.64 -8.09 -19.30
CA ASN A 94 2.25 -8.00 -20.71
C ASN A 94 3.43 -7.89 -21.69
N VAL A 95 4.58 -8.48 -21.35
CA VAL A 95 5.79 -8.46 -22.20
C VAL A 95 5.65 -9.36 -23.43
N GLY A 96 6.37 -9.04 -24.50
CA GLY A 96 6.35 -9.79 -25.76
C GLY A 96 7.65 -9.63 -26.56
N PRO A 97 7.83 -10.44 -27.63
CA PRO A 97 9.05 -10.42 -28.43
C PRO A 97 9.09 -9.27 -29.43
N LEU A 98 10.30 -8.90 -29.86
CA LEU A 98 10.50 -8.00 -30.99
C LEU A 98 10.50 -8.79 -32.30
N ILE A 99 9.58 -8.46 -33.21
CA ILE A 99 9.52 -9.05 -34.55
C ILE A 99 10.27 -8.12 -35.52
N VAL A 100 11.36 -8.62 -36.11
CA VAL A 100 12.15 -7.88 -37.11
C VAL A 100 11.95 -8.52 -38.48
N GLU A 101 11.27 -7.80 -39.37
CA GLU A 101 11.09 -8.21 -40.76
C GLU A 101 12.25 -7.67 -41.62
N ARG A 102 12.92 -8.54 -42.37
CA ARG A 102 13.92 -8.10 -43.36
C ARG A 102 13.20 -7.57 -44.60
N LYS A 103 13.50 -6.33 -44.98
CA LYS A 103 13.07 -5.75 -46.26
C LYS A 103 13.68 -6.57 -47.40
N LYS A 104 12.84 -7.03 -48.32
CA LYS A 104 13.26 -7.73 -49.54
C LYS A 104 13.98 -6.78 -50.49
#